data_AF-A0A414XI86-F1
#
_entry.id   AF-A0A414XI86-F1
#
_cell.length_a   1.000
_cell.length_b   1.000
_cell.length_c   1.000
_cell.angle_alpha   90.00
_cell.angle_beta   90.00
_cell.angle_gamma   90.00
#
_symmetry.space_group_name_H-M   'P 1'
#
loop_
_entity.id
_entity.type
_entity.pdbx_description
1 polymer ?
#
loop_
_entity_poly.entity_id
_entity_poly.type
_entity_poly.pdbx_seq_one_letter_code
_entity_poly.pdbx_strand_id
1 'polypeptide(L)'
;LKRKLANPENPLTPKSPLEEWIYYLNTGEIPSTATAPGLEEAREKLKLDSMTKDELAAYYSHLDNLIILRDNIHTEREEGRAEGLVKGREEEKRENARNLKRLGVLSDIISQATGLSKNEIEEL
;
A
#
# COMPACT_ATOMS: atom_id res chain seq x y z
N LEU A 1 0.91 39.41 45.99
CA LEU A 1 2.13 38.73 45.51
C LEU A 1 2.14 38.74 43.98
N LYS A 2 2.91 39.65 43.36
CA LYS A 2 3.06 39.73 41.90
C LYS A 2 3.95 38.58 41.44
N ARG A 3 3.40 37.59 40.71
CA ARG A 3 4.18 36.55 40.02
C ARG A 3 5.05 37.26 38.98
N LYS A 4 6.37 37.22 39.17
CA LYS A 4 7.35 37.72 38.20
C LYS A 4 7.08 37.02 36.86
N LEU A 5 6.73 37.81 35.85
CA LEU A 5 6.73 37.38 34.46
C LEU A 5 8.15 36.89 34.13
N ALA A 6 8.22 35.67 33.62
CA ALA A 6 9.45 35.00 33.25
C ALA A 6 10.21 35.80 32.18
N ASN A 7 11.53 35.79 32.29
CA ASN A 7 12.47 36.37 31.34
C ASN A 7 12.41 35.56 30.02
N PRO A 8 12.20 36.16 28.84
CA PRO A 8 12.01 35.43 27.58
C PRO A 8 13.27 34.68 27.09
N GLU A 9 14.44 34.92 27.68
CA GLU A 9 15.71 34.30 27.27
C GLU A 9 16.03 32.97 27.95
N ASN A 10 15.17 32.44 28.82
CA ASN A 10 15.38 31.12 29.43
C ASN A 10 14.04 30.45 29.76
N PRO A 11 13.41 29.69 28.83
CA PRO A 11 12.18 28.98 29.14
C PRO A 11 12.49 27.93 30.21
N LEU A 12 11.92 28.13 31.40
CA LEU A 12 11.99 27.15 32.48
C LEU A 12 11.43 25.84 31.94
N THR A 13 12.22 24.76 32.03
CA THR A 13 11.71 23.41 31.80
C THR A 13 10.51 23.20 32.72
N PRO A 14 9.32 22.85 32.19
CA PRO A 14 8.14 22.65 33.02
C PRO A 14 8.46 21.59 34.08
N LYS A 15 8.20 21.86 35.36
CA LYS A 15 8.59 20.97 36.47
C LYS A 15 7.42 20.22 37.08
N SER A 16 6.21 20.51 36.61
CA SER A 16 4.98 19.88 37.10
C SER A 16 4.02 19.59 35.95
N PRO A 17 3.13 18.58 36.11
CA PRO A 17 2.13 18.24 35.09
C PRO A 17 1.28 19.43 34.61
N LEU A 18 0.92 20.35 35.52
CA LEU A 18 0.14 21.53 35.15
C LEU A 18 0.95 22.54 34.33
N GLU A 19 2.22 22.72 34.63
CA GLU A 19 3.10 23.61 33.86
C GLU A 19 3.36 23.05 32.45
N GLU A 20 3.43 21.74 32.29
CA GLU A 20 3.54 21.08 30.98
C GLU A 20 2.29 21.33 30.14
N TRP A 21 1.09 21.22 30.73
CA TRP A 21 -0.17 21.58 30.06
C TRP A 21 -0.24 23.05 29.68
N ILE A 22 0.18 23.96 30.58
CA ILE A 22 0.22 25.40 30.30
C ILE A 22 1.24 25.71 29.19
N TYR A 23 2.38 25.04 29.17
CA TYR A 23 3.37 25.18 28.10
C TYR A 23 2.76 24.80 26.76
N TYR A 24 2.22 23.58 26.65
CA TYR A 24 1.58 23.09 25.43
C TYR A 24 0.44 24.01 24.95
N LEU A 25 -0.45 24.45 25.84
CA LEU A 25 -1.57 25.32 25.44
C LEU A 25 -1.11 26.72 24.96
N ASN A 26 0.05 27.19 25.40
CA ASN A 26 0.59 28.49 25.01
C ASN A 26 1.47 28.41 23.75
N THR A 27 2.22 27.32 23.57
CA THR A 27 3.20 27.18 22.49
C THR A 27 2.73 26.29 21.34
N GLY A 28 1.75 25.41 21.59
CA GLY A 28 1.35 24.35 20.69
C GLY A 28 2.32 23.16 20.66
N GLU A 29 3.41 23.20 21.43
CA GLU A 29 4.45 22.17 21.43
C GLU A 29 4.37 21.28 22.66
N ILE A 30 4.50 19.98 22.46
CA ILE A 30 4.61 19.00 23.55
C ILE A 30 6.06 18.48 23.58
N PRO A 31 6.89 18.85 24.57
CA PRO A 31 8.26 18.34 24.68
C PRO A 31 8.29 16.82 24.80
N SER A 32 9.29 16.14 24.22
CA SER A 32 9.43 14.67 24.30
C SER A 32 9.63 14.15 25.74
N THR A 33 10.04 15.01 26.66
CA THR A 33 10.20 14.70 28.08
C THR A 33 8.95 14.97 28.93
N ALA A 34 7.84 15.40 28.33
CA ALA A 34 6.60 15.67 29.05
C ALA A 34 6.06 14.37 29.70
N THR A 35 5.64 14.47 30.96
CA THR A 35 5.15 13.34 31.78
C THR A 35 3.72 13.55 32.28
N ALA A 36 3.11 14.71 31.99
CA ALA A 36 1.76 15.00 32.42
C ALA A 36 0.78 13.97 31.86
N PRO A 37 -0.11 13.40 32.70
CA PRO A 37 -1.13 12.48 32.23
C PRO A 37 -1.96 13.10 31.10
N GLY A 38 -2.16 12.37 30.01
CA GLY A 38 -2.93 12.81 28.84
C GLY A 38 -2.12 13.52 27.75
N LEU A 39 -0.90 14.01 28.03
CA LEU A 39 -0.08 14.70 27.03
C LEU A 39 0.55 13.73 26.01
N GLU A 40 0.78 12.48 26.40
CA GLU A 40 1.27 11.47 25.47
C GLU A 40 0.19 11.13 24.44
N GLU A 41 -1.05 10.93 24.88
CA GLU A 41 -2.18 10.71 24.00
C GLU A 41 -2.47 11.95 23.11
N ALA A 42 -2.24 13.16 23.62
CA ALA A 42 -2.34 14.38 22.82
C ALA A 42 -1.24 14.45 21.76
N ARG A 43 -0.01 14.07 22.09
CA ARG A 43 1.12 14.01 21.15
C ARG A 43 0.83 13.05 20.00
N GLU A 44 0.30 11.86 20.30
CA GLU A 44 -0.07 10.90 19.26
C GLU A 44 -1.16 11.46 18.33
N LYS A 45 -2.19 12.09 18.90
CA LYS A 45 -3.31 12.67 18.14
C LYS A 45 -2.90 13.86 17.26
N LEU A 46 -1.92 14.64 17.70
CA LEU A 46 -1.46 15.88 17.02
C LEU A 46 -0.21 15.67 16.19
N LYS A 47 0.23 14.43 16.02
CA LYS A 47 1.48 14.11 15.35
C LYS A 47 1.57 14.73 13.95
N LEU A 48 0.49 14.69 13.18
CA LEU A 48 0.42 15.31 11.84
C LEU A 48 0.53 16.85 11.91
N ASP A 49 -0.18 17.49 12.85
CA ASP A 49 -0.16 18.95 13.02
C ASP A 49 1.20 19.45 13.51
N SER A 50 1.95 18.61 14.22
CA SER A 50 3.30 18.90 14.70
C SER A 50 4.42 18.65 13.68
N MET A 51 4.10 18.09 12.50
CA MET A 51 5.11 17.83 11.47
C MET A 51 5.57 19.11 10.79
N THR A 52 6.86 19.17 10.44
CA THR A 52 7.37 20.17 9.51
C THR A 52 6.76 19.99 8.12
N LYS A 53 6.86 21.02 7.27
CA LYS A 53 6.37 20.93 5.88
C LYS A 53 6.98 19.76 5.11
N ASP A 54 8.27 19.50 5.34
CA ASP A 54 9.00 18.43 4.65
C ASP A 54 8.56 17.05 5.15
N GLU A 55 8.36 16.90 6.46
CA GLU A 55 7.85 15.65 7.05
C GLU A 55 6.40 15.37 6.60
N LEU A 56 5.56 16.39 6.57
CA LEU A 56 4.18 16.26 6.12
C LEU A 56 4.10 15.89 4.62
N ALA A 57 4.96 16.51 3.80
CA ALA A 57 5.07 16.17 2.38
C ALA A 57 5.56 14.72 2.18
N ALA A 58 6.56 14.28 2.96
CA ALA A 58 7.04 12.91 2.94
C ALA A 58 5.95 11.91 3.37
N TYR A 59 5.16 12.25 4.39
CA TYR A 59 4.03 11.43 4.85
C TYR A 59 2.97 11.26 3.76
N TYR A 60 2.50 12.34 3.14
CA TYR A 60 1.50 12.24 2.07
C TYR A 60 2.04 11.54 0.82
N SER A 61 3.27 11.81 0.42
CA SER A 61 3.93 11.09 -0.67
C SER A 61 4.00 9.58 -0.39
N HIS A 62 4.30 9.19 0.85
CA HIS A 62 4.28 7.78 1.23
C HIS A 62 2.88 7.17 1.13
N LEU A 63 1.83 7.88 1.59
CA LEU A 63 0.45 7.42 1.46
C LEU A 63 0.03 7.27 -0.02
N ASP A 64 0.39 8.23 -0.86
CA ASP A 64 0.11 8.17 -2.30
C ASP A 64 0.80 6.94 -2.94
N ASN A 65 2.06 6.70 -2.59
CA ASN A 65 2.79 5.52 -3.06
C ASN A 65 2.12 4.21 -2.61
N LEU A 66 1.59 4.15 -1.39
CA LEU A 66 0.85 2.97 -0.90
C LEU A 66 -0.45 2.74 -1.67
N ILE A 67 -1.19 3.81 -1.97
CA ILE A 67 -2.43 3.75 -2.75
C ILE A 67 -2.13 3.27 -4.18
N ILE A 68 -1.12 3.86 -4.83
CA ILE A 68 -0.67 3.47 -6.17
C ILE A 68 -0.28 1.99 -6.19
N LEU A 69 0.53 1.55 -5.21
CA LEU A 69 0.96 0.16 -5.13
C LEU A 69 -0.22 -0.80 -4.99
N ARG A 70 -1.19 -0.47 -4.15
CA ARG A 70 -2.40 -1.28 -3.98
C ARG A 70 -3.17 -1.43 -5.30
N ASP A 71 -3.35 -0.33 -6.02
CA ASP A 71 -4.11 -0.31 -7.27
C ASP A 71 -3.35 -1.06 -8.39
N ASN A 72 -2.02 -0.95 -8.43
CA ASN A 72 -1.17 -1.75 -9.32
C ASN A 72 -1.32 -3.24 -9.04
N ILE A 73 -1.21 -3.67 -7.78
CA ILE A 73 -1.36 -5.09 -7.40
C ILE A 73 -2.73 -5.64 -7.84
N HIS A 74 -3.79 -4.84 -7.68
CA HIS A 74 -5.12 -5.24 -8.11
C HIS A 74 -5.17 -5.47 -9.63
N THR A 75 -4.68 -4.47 -10.39
CA THR A 75 -4.67 -4.50 -11.86
C THR A 75 -3.83 -5.67 -12.38
N GLU A 76 -2.61 -5.83 -11.90
CA GLU A 76 -1.70 -6.92 -12.31
C GLU A 76 -2.30 -8.31 -12.01
N ARG A 77 -3.04 -8.45 -10.91
CA ARG A 77 -3.70 -9.72 -10.56
C ARG A 77 -4.86 -10.03 -11.51
N GLU A 78 -5.63 -9.03 -11.89
CA GLU A 78 -6.73 -9.18 -12.86
C GLU A 78 -6.19 -9.53 -14.25
N GLU A 79 -5.19 -8.79 -14.72
CA GLU A 79 -4.51 -9.05 -15.99
C GLU A 79 -3.86 -10.44 -15.99
N GLY A 80 -3.10 -10.79 -14.94
CA GLY A 80 -2.48 -12.10 -14.82
C GLY A 80 -3.49 -13.25 -14.81
N ARG A 81 -4.67 -13.06 -14.19
CA ARG A 81 -5.75 -14.04 -14.22
C ARG A 81 -6.36 -14.18 -15.61
N ALA A 82 -6.58 -13.05 -16.30
CA ALA A 82 -7.13 -13.04 -17.65
C ALA A 82 -6.16 -13.71 -18.65
N GLU A 83 -4.89 -13.32 -18.61
CA GLU A 83 -3.84 -13.94 -19.42
C GLU A 83 -3.68 -15.43 -19.13
N GLY A 84 -3.65 -15.81 -17.85
CA GLY A 84 -3.54 -17.21 -17.43
C GLY A 84 -4.70 -18.07 -17.95
N LEU A 85 -5.92 -17.53 -17.96
CA LEU A 85 -7.09 -18.23 -18.50
C LEU A 85 -6.96 -18.45 -20.02
N VAL A 86 -6.49 -17.44 -20.76
CA VAL A 86 -6.31 -17.56 -22.22
C VAL A 86 -5.17 -18.53 -22.54
N LYS A 87 -4.00 -18.34 -21.92
CA LYS A 87 -2.83 -19.22 -22.12
C LYS A 87 -3.16 -20.66 -21.76
N GLY A 88 -3.79 -20.90 -20.61
CA GLY A 88 -4.20 -22.23 -20.16
C GLY A 88 -5.16 -22.92 -21.13
N ARG A 89 -6.15 -22.19 -21.67
CA ARG A 89 -7.07 -22.73 -22.68
C ARG A 89 -6.36 -23.11 -23.98
N GLU A 90 -5.42 -22.29 -24.45
CA GLU A 90 -4.65 -22.57 -25.66
C GLU A 90 -3.66 -23.73 -25.49
N GLU A 91 -3.02 -23.83 -24.33
CA GLU A 91 -2.12 -24.94 -23.98
C GLU A 91 -2.89 -26.27 -23.86
N GLU A 92 -4.01 -26.26 -23.13
CA GLU A 92 -4.89 -27.43 -22.98
C GLU A 92 -5.44 -27.88 -24.34
N LYS A 93 -5.88 -26.94 -25.19
CA LYS A 93 -6.33 -27.22 -26.55
C LYS A 93 -5.27 -27.94 -27.38
N ARG A 94 -4.03 -27.44 -27.36
CA ARG A 94 -2.91 -28.07 -28.09
C ARG A 94 -2.51 -29.42 -27.50
N GLU A 95 -2.56 -29.57 -26.18
CA GLU A 95 -2.26 -30.85 -25.53
C GLU A 95 -3.31 -31.92 -25.87
N ASN A 96 -4.58 -31.55 -25.85
CA ASN A 96 -5.68 -32.42 -26.26
C ASN A 96 -5.52 -32.83 -27.74
N ALA A 97 -5.18 -31.90 -28.62
CA ALA A 97 -4.91 -32.23 -30.03
C ALA A 97 -3.74 -33.21 -30.19
N ARG A 98 -2.63 -33.01 -29.48
CA ARG A 98 -1.49 -33.95 -29.47
C ARG A 98 -1.91 -35.35 -29.01
N ASN A 99 -2.67 -35.42 -27.91
CA ASN A 99 -3.13 -36.69 -27.36
C ASN A 99 -4.07 -37.43 -28.34
N LEU A 100 -5.01 -36.73 -28.95
CA LEU A 100 -5.92 -37.31 -29.95
C LEU A 100 -5.16 -37.79 -31.20
N LYS A 101 -4.16 -37.03 -31.67
CA LYS A 101 -3.31 -37.42 -32.80
C LYS A 101 -2.53 -38.71 -32.48
N ARG A 102 -1.97 -38.83 -31.28
CA ARG A 102 -1.29 -40.06 -30.82
C ARG A 102 -2.23 -41.27 -30.75
N LEU A 103 -3.52 -41.05 -30.48
CA LEU A 103 -4.55 -42.09 -30.49
C LEU A 103 -5.03 -42.47 -31.90
N GLY A 104 -4.47 -41.86 -32.96
CA GLY A 104 -4.83 -42.15 -34.35
C GLY A 104 -6.14 -41.51 -34.81
N VAL A 105 -6.65 -40.51 -34.08
CA VAL A 105 -7.84 -39.76 -34.49
C VAL A 105 -7.51 -38.93 -35.73
N LEU A 106 -8.42 -38.92 -36.71
CA LEU A 106 -8.24 -38.18 -37.95
C LEU A 106 -8.12 -36.67 -37.70
N SER A 107 -7.18 -36.00 -38.39
CA SER A 107 -6.93 -34.56 -38.26
C SER A 107 -8.19 -33.72 -38.45
N ASP A 108 -9.11 -34.14 -39.32
CA ASP A 108 -10.39 -33.47 -39.55
C ASP A 108 -11.28 -33.45 -38.29
N ILE A 109 -11.30 -34.55 -37.55
CA ILE A 109 -12.05 -34.67 -36.30
C ILE A 109 -11.38 -33.86 -35.19
N ILE A 110 -10.04 -33.90 -35.10
CA ILE A 110 -9.28 -33.10 -34.13
C ILE A 110 -9.49 -31.60 -34.38
N SER A 111 -9.50 -31.18 -35.65
CA SER A 111 -9.74 -29.80 -36.06
C SER A 111 -11.13 -29.33 -35.64
N GLN A 112 -12.16 -30.13 -35.89
CA GLN A 112 -13.52 -29.81 -35.46
C GLN A 112 -13.66 -29.76 -33.92
N ALA A 113 -12.99 -30.65 -33.19
CA ALA A 113 -13.10 -30.73 -31.73
C ALA A 113 -12.31 -29.63 -30.99
N THR A 114 -11.16 -29.24 -31.52
CA THR A 114 -10.23 -28.30 -30.83
C THR A 114 -10.25 -26.89 -31.41
N GLY A 115 -10.77 -26.73 -32.63
CA GLY A 115 -10.73 -25.46 -33.36
C GLY A 115 -9.37 -25.09 -33.94
N LEU A 116 -8.37 -25.98 -33.85
CA LEU A 116 -7.09 -25.82 -34.54
C LEU A 116 -7.25 -26.12 -36.03
N SER A 117 -6.49 -25.42 -36.87
CA SER A 117 -6.40 -25.73 -38.29
C SER A 117 -5.69 -27.07 -38.51
N LYS A 118 -5.94 -27.69 -39.68
CA LYS A 118 -5.25 -28.95 -40.04
C LYS A 118 -3.74 -28.78 -40.05
N ASN A 119 -3.24 -27.65 -40.56
CA ASN A 119 -1.80 -27.34 -40.56
C ASN A 119 -1.24 -27.28 -39.14
N GLU A 120 -1.91 -26.57 -38.21
CA GLU A 120 -1.48 -26.55 -36.81
C GLU A 120 -1.47 -27.95 -36.19
N ILE A 121 -2.43 -28.82 -36.53
CA ILE A 121 -2.47 -30.21 -36.04
C ILE A 121 -1.36 -31.06 -36.65
N GLU A 122 -1.01 -30.82 -37.91
CA GLU A 122 0.10 -31.51 -38.58
C GLU A 122 1.45 -31.17 -37.94
N GLU A 123 1.62 -29.93 -37.49
CA GLU A 123 2.82 -29.42 -36.81
C GLU A 123 2.94 -29.84 -35.33
N LEU A 124 1.87 -30.35 -34.70
CA LEU A 124 1.84 -30.85 -33.31
C LEU A 124 2.39 -32.27 -33.14
#